data_AF-A0A7T2YPF9-F1
#
_entry.id   AF-A0A7T2YPF9-F1
#
_cell.length_a   1.000
_cell.length_b   1.000
_cell.length_c   1.000
_cell.angle_alpha   90.00
_cell.angle_beta   90.00
_cell.angle_gamma   90.00
#
_symmetry.space_group_name_H-M   'P 1'
#
loop_
_entity.id
_entity.type
_entity.pdbx_description
1 polymer ?
#
loop_
_entity_poly.entity_id
_entity_poly.type
_entity_poly.pdbx_seq_one_letter_code
_entity_poly.pdbx_strand_id
1 'polypeptide(L)'
;MSDTPNLLNSMPLKEQFKALLITKMDLTGIEWSDMETAIGPNADKYRPLWERMVGGKKGFFAALSPCWTAIPFMGVSWAIARRVYAYAVVAFITLLIINLLMPGTGGAGRVLGIAVAISFTVKRTYLQWLVTRVQQVNQMGLAGAAREEALRQIGGLDQKNGWISFGVLLAIGIVLAAF
;
A
#
# COMPACT_ATOMS: atom_id res chain seq x y z
N MET A 1 23.01 8.09 -26.11
CA MET A 1 23.00 6.75 -25.49
C MET A 1 23.95 6.81 -24.31
N SER A 2 23.44 7.03 -23.09
CA SER A 2 24.29 6.99 -21.89
C SER A 2 24.18 5.59 -21.28
N ASP A 3 25.25 4.83 -21.42
CA ASP A 3 25.48 3.59 -20.68
C ASP A 3 25.69 3.94 -19.20
N THR A 4 24.60 4.11 -18.46
CA THR A 4 24.64 3.92 -17.00
C THR A 4 24.68 2.41 -16.76
N PRO A 5 25.81 1.82 -16.36
CA PRO A 5 25.83 0.41 -15.99
C PRO A 5 24.80 0.20 -14.88
N ASN A 6 23.97 -0.83 -15.03
CA ASN A 6 23.02 -1.29 -14.02
C ASN A 6 23.79 -1.71 -12.75
N LEU A 7 24.19 -0.74 -11.94
CA LEU A 7 24.93 -0.89 -10.68
C LEU A 7 24.18 -1.76 -9.66
N LEU A 8 22.87 -1.97 -9.86
CA LEU A 8 22.06 -2.91 -9.09
C LEU A 8 22.44 -4.37 -9.35
N ASN A 9 22.79 -4.75 -10.57
CA ASN A 9 23.06 -6.16 -10.92
C ASN A 9 24.42 -6.68 -10.44
N SER A 10 25.36 -5.81 -10.06
CA SER A 10 26.69 -6.20 -9.58
C SER A 10 26.78 -6.32 -8.05
N MET A 11 25.74 -5.93 -7.31
CA MET A 11 25.71 -6.02 -5.85
C MET A 11 25.21 -7.40 -5.38
N PRO A 12 25.69 -7.92 -4.23
CA PRO A 12 25.12 -9.12 -3.63
C PRO A 12 23.64 -8.91 -3.30
N LEU A 13 22.80 -9.92 -3.50
CA LEU A 13 21.33 -9.87 -3.37
C LEU A 13 20.86 -9.23 -2.05
N LYS A 14 21.59 -9.46 -0.95
CA LYS A 14 21.33 -8.85 0.36
C LYS A 14 21.47 -7.33 0.36
N GLU A 15 22.48 -6.80 -0.32
CA GLU A 15 22.70 -5.35 -0.46
C GLU A 15 21.75 -4.75 -1.49
N GLN A 16 21.36 -5.48 -2.54
CA GLN A 16 20.26 -5.06 -3.43
C GLN A 16 18.93 -4.96 -2.66
N PHE A 17 18.60 -5.98 -1.86
CA PHE A 17 17.42 -5.97 -0.99
C PHE A 17 17.49 -4.85 0.03
N LYS A 18 18.65 -4.63 0.65
CA LYS A 18 18.85 -3.55 1.62
C LYS A 18 18.75 -2.18 0.95
N ALA A 19 19.28 -2.00 -0.24
CA ALA A 19 19.12 -0.79 -1.04
C ALA A 19 17.65 -0.55 -1.41
N LEU A 20 16.94 -1.60 -1.86
CA LEU A 20 15.50 -1.56 -2.13
C LEU A 20 14.69 -1.19 -0.88
N LEU A 21 15.02 -1.76 0.28
CA LEU A 21 14.37 -1.50 1.56
C LEU A 21 14.70 -0.12 2.15
N ILE A 22 15.87 0.45 1.81
CA ILE A 22 16.35 1.75 2.27
C ILE A 22 16.09 2.86 1.23
N THR A 23 15.48 2.55 0.08
CA THR A 23 15.15 3.54 -0.95
C THR A 23 14.36 4.68 -0.31
N LYS A 24 15.03 5.82 -0.12
CA LYS A 24 14.35 7.04 0.26
C LYS A 24 13.40 7.36 -0.88
N MET A 25 12.14 7.55 -0.52
CA MET A 25 11.11 7.93 -1.45
C MET A 25 11.57 9.24 -2.12
N ASP A 26 11.83 9.17 -3.42
CA ASP A 26 12.12 10.36 -4.20
C ASP A 26 10.80 11.11 -4.38
N LEU A 27 10.72 12.31 -3.82
CA LEU A 27 9.53 13.16 -3.86
C LEU A 27 9.70 14.29 -4.89
N THR A 28 10.80 14.28 -5.63
CA THR A 28 11.16 15.35 -6.56
C THR A 28 10.08 15.51 -7.62
N GLY A 29 9.52 16.72 -7.73
CA GLY A 29 8.50 17.04 -8.74
C GLY A 29 7.14 16.38 -8.51
N ILE A 30 6.82 15.94 -7.29
CA ILE A 30 5.51 15.41 -6.94
C ILE A 30 4.81 16.38 -5.99
N GLU A 31 3.71 16.96 -6.45
CA GLU A 31 2.89 17.85 -5.64
C GLU A 31 1.75 17.09 -4.95
N TRP A 32 1.18 17.68 -3.89
CA TRP A 32 -0.01 17.13 -3.26
C TRP A 32 -1.21 17.07 -4.22
N SER A 33 -1.33 18.01 -5.16
CA SER A 33 -2.37 18.04 -6.19
C SER A 33 -2.39 16.76 -7.05
N ASP A 34 -1.20 16.25 -7.41
CA ASP A 34 -1.05 14.99 -8.15
C ASP A 34 -1.50 13.80 -7.31
N MET A 35 -1.09 13.79 -6.03
CA MET A 35 -1.46 12.75 -5.08
C MET A 35 -2.96 12.77 -4.80
N GLU A 36 -3.56 13.95 -4.65
CA GLU A 36 -4.99 14.13 -4.44
C GLU A 36 -5.80 13.60 -5.61
N THR A 37 -5.39 13.92 -6.84
CA THR A 37 -6.01 13.42 -8.07
C THR A 37 -5.90 11.89 -8.17
N ALA A 38 -4.73 11.34 -7.84
CA ALA A 38 -4.51 9.90 -7.90
C ALA A 38 -5.25 9.15 -6.78
N ILE A 39 -5.27 9.66 -5.55
CA ILE A 39 -6.00 9.05 -4.42
C ILE A 39 -7.52 9.13 -4.65
N GLY A 40 -7.99 10.23 -5.24
CA GLY A 40 -9.41 10.46 -5.48
C GLY A 40 -10.21 10.58 -4.16
N PRO A 41 -11.37 9.91 -4.03
CA PRO A 41 -12.25 10.11 -2.88
C PRO A 41 -11.54 9.87 -1.54
N ASN A 42 -11.74 10.79 -0.61
CA ASN A 42 -11.11 10.84 0.72
C ASN A 42 -9.61 11.15 0.73
N ALA A 43 -9.07 11.84 -0.27
CA ALA A 43 -7.67 12.30 -0.28
C ALA A 43 -7.28 13.06 0.99
N ASP A 44 -8.18 13.86 1.56
CA ASP A 44 -7.98 14.60 2.82
C ASP A 44 -7.53 13.71 3.98
N LYS A 45 -7.96 12.43 4.02
CA LYS A 45 -7.57 11.48 5.09
C LYS A 45 -6.10 11.04 5.00
N TYR A 46 -5.43 11.34 3.89
CA TYR A 46 -4.02 11.04 3.64
C TYR A 46 -3.13 12.28 3.72
N ARG A 47 -3.69 13.48 3.55
CA ARG A 47 -2.94 14.75 3.57
C ARG A 47 -2.07 14.93 4.82
N PRO A 48 -2.55 14.70 6.06
CA PRO A 48 -1.71 14.87 7.24
C PRO A 48 -0.55 13.88 7.30
N LEU A 49 -0.70 12.69 6.70
CA LEU A 49 0.39 11.71 6.61
C LEU A 49 1.39 12.11 5.53
N TRP A 50 0.92 12.60 4.39
CA TRP A 50 1.74 13.14 3.32
C TRP A 50 2.63 14.29 3.81
N GLU A 51 2.05 15.29 4.48
CA GLU A 51 2.79 16.43 5.04
C GLU A 51 3.87 15.98 6.04
N ARG A 52 3.60 14.91 6.82
CA ARG A 52 4.60 14.32 7.72
C ARG A 52 5.72 13.60 6.97
N MET A 53 5.40 12.92 5.87
CA MET A 53 6.37 12.21 5.01
C MET A 53 7.28 13.19 4.25
N VAL A 54 6.70 14.26 3.67
CA VAL A 54 7.44 15.30 2.93
C VAL A 54 8.23 16.19 3.88
N GLY A 55 7.62 16.60 5.01
CA GLY A 55 8.23 17.50 6.00
C GLY A 55 9.38 16.88 6.81
N GLY A 56 9.77 15.64 6.52
CA GLY A 56 10.96 15.02 7.10
C GLY A 56 10.90 14.79 8.61
N LYS A 57 9.71 14.79 9.23
CA LYS A 57 9.54 14.54 10.67
C LYS A 57 10.09 13.15 11.00
N LYS A 58 11.22 13.10 11.71
CA LYS A 58 11.89 11.86 12.08
C LYS A 58 11.22 11.27 13.33
N GLY A 59 10.69 10.05 13.21
CA GLY A 59 10.13 9.29 14.33
C GLY A 59 9.23 8.16 13.86
N PHE A 60 9.23 7.03 14.57
CA PHE A 60 8.40 5.86 14.24
C PHE A 60 6.91 6.24 14.13
N PHE A 61 6.39 7.02 15.09
CA PHE A 61 5.00 7.48 15.12
C PHE A 61 4.65 8.52 14.05
N ALA A 62 5.64 9.23 13.48
CA ALA A 62 5.38 10.22 12.43
C ALA A 62 4.85 9.54 11.15
N ALA A 63 5.25 8.28 10.93
CA ALA A 63 4.89 7.48 9.77
C ALA A 63 3.64 6.62 9.98
N LEU A 64 3.04 6.64 11.18
CA LEU A 64 1.85 5.86 11.50
C LEU A 64 0.59 6.70 11.28
N SER A 65 -0.39 6.11 10.61
CA SER A 65 -1.74 6.66 10.51
C SER A 65 -2.75 5.52 10.54
N PRO A 66 -3.64 5.47 11.53
CA PRO A 66 -4.60 4.40 11.64
C PRO A 66 -5.50 4.34 10.40
N CYS A 67 -5.73 3.13 9.91
CA CYS A 67 -6.62 2.84 8.79
C CYS A 67 -7.63 1.77 9.20
N TRP A 68 -8.76 2.20 9.76
CA TRP A 68 -9.80 1.31 10.27
C TRP A 68 -10.34 0.34 9.21
N THR A 69 -10.42 0.78 7.95
CA THR A 69 -10.86 -0.04 6.83
C THR A 69 -9.84 -1.10 6.40
N ALA A 70 -8.59 -1.01 6.87
CA ALA A 70 -7.54 -1.99 6.63
C ALA A 70 -7.39 -3.02 7.77
N ILE A 71 -8.22 -2.94 8.82
CA ILE A 71 -8.19 -3.94 9.91
C ILE A 71 -8.82 -5.27 9.46
N PRO A 72 -10.00 -5.30 8.83
CA PRO A 72 -10.57 -6.57 8.39
C PRO A 72 -9.64 -7.28 7.40
N PHE A 73 -9.39 -8.57 7.63
CA PHE A 73 -8.53 -9.41 6.80
C PHE A 73 -7.17 -8.78 6.49
N MET A 74 -6.54 -8.10 7.46
CA MET A 74 -5.23 -7.44 7.31
C MET A 74 -5.16 -6.41 6.17
N GLY A 75 -6.31 -5.90 5.72
CA GLY A 75 -6.42 -4.86 4.72
C GLY A 75 -6.38 -5.38 3.28
N VAL A 76 -6.61 -6.68 3.06
CA VAL A 76 -6.70 -7.26 1.71
C VAL A 76 -7.82 -6.59 0.90
N SER A 77 -9.03 -6.49 1.45
CA SER A 77 -10.16 -5.85 0.76
C SER A 77 -9.94 -4.37 0.49
N TRP A 78 -9.30 -3.69 1.44
CA TRP A 78 -8.91 -2.30 1.29
C TRP A 78 -7.89 -2.12 0.15
N ALA A 79 -6.90 -3.00 0.06
CA ALA A 79 -5.86 -2.94 -0.95
C ALA A 79 -6.42 -3.25 -2.35
N ILE A 80 -7.37 -4.19 -2.45
CA ILE A 80 -8.11 -4.45 -3.68
C ILE A 80 -8.92 -3.21 -4.08
N ALA A 81 -9.63 -2.58 -3.14
CA ALA A 81 -10.38 -1.36 -3.40
C ALA A 81 -9.49 -0.20 -3.88
N ARG A 82 -8.20 -0.19 -3.48
CA ARG A 82 -7.21 0.81 -3.85
C ARG A 82 -6.27 0.36 -4.98
N ARG A 83 -6.57 -0.76 -5.65
CA ARG A 83 -5.81 -1.33 -6.77
C ARG A 83 -4.34 -1.65 -6.45
N VAL A 84 -4.02 -1.85 -5.17
CA VAL A 84 -2.68 -2.25 -4.69
C VAL A 84 -2.59 -3.77 -4.60
N TYR A 85 -2.73 -4.46 -5.74
CA TYR A 85 -2.86 -5.93 -5.76
C TYR A 85 -1.64 -6.67 -5.19
N ALA A 86 -0.43 -6.13 -5.38
CA ALA A 86 0.78 -6.71 -4.80
C ALA A 86 0.70 -6.78 -3.28
N TYR A 87 0.24 -5.70 -2.64
CA TYR A 87 0.01 -5.70 -1.18
C TYR A 87 -1.11 -6.66 -0.80
N ALA A 88 -2.21 -6.69 -1.56
CA ALA A 88 -3.34 -7.60 -1.29
C ALA A 88 -2.89 -9.07 -1.27
N VAL A 89 -2.07 -9.48 -2.24
CA VAL A 89 -1.52 -10.85 -2.32
C VAL A 89 -0.61 -11.14 -1.13
N VAL A 90 0.33 -10.25 -0.83
CA VAL A 90 1.25 -10.42 0.31
C VAL A 90 0.48 -10.50 1.63
N ALA A 91 -0.49 -9.61 1.85
CA ALA A 91 -1.33 -9.60 3.04
C ALA A 91 -2.16 -10.89 3.17
N PHE A 92 -2.73 -11.37 2.06
CA PHE A 92 -3.50 -12.61 2.03
C PHE A 92 -2.62 -13.84 2.34
N ILE A 93 -1.45 -13.96 1.71
CA ILE A 93 -0.50 -15.04 2.00
C ILE A 93 -0.06 -14.98 3.46
N THR A 94 0.23 -13.78 3.99
CA THR A 94 0.61 -13.61 5.40
C THR A 94 -0.50 -14.08 6.32
N LEU A 95 -1.76 -13.79 6.00
CA LEU A 95 -2.92 -14.26 6.75
C LEU A 95 -3.00 -15.81 6.76
N LEU A 96 -2.80 -16.45 5.60
CA LEU A 96 -2.77 -17.91 5.49
C LEU A 96 -1.63 -18.54 6.30
N ILE A 97 -0.44 -17.96 6.23
CA ILE A 97 0.74 -18.42 6.99
C ILE A 97 0.48 -18.32 8.49
N ILE A 98 -0.06 -17.19 8.97
CA ILE A 98 -0.39 -17.02 10.39
C ILE A 98 -1.40 -18.09 10.84
N ASN A 99 -2.42 -18.34 10.03
CA ASN A 99 -3.44 -19.35 10.33
C ASN A 99 -2.84 -20.77 10.38
N LEU A 100 -1.93 -21.09 9.46
CA LEU A 100 -1.28 -22.41 9.38
C LEU A 100 -0.28 -22.65 10.52
N LEU A 101 0.56 -21.66 10.83
CA LEU A 101 1.63 -21.80 11.82
C LEU A 101 1.13 -21.75 13.27
N MET A 102 -0.07 -21.23 13.51
CA MET A 102 -0.57 -20.99 14.87
C MET A 102 -2.05 -21.38 15.03
N PRO A 103 -2.39 -22.67 14.94
CA PRO A 103 -3.76 -23.14 15.20
C PRO A 103 -4.13 -22.98 16.69
N GLY A 104 -5.35 -22.53 16.99
CA GLY A 104 -5.92 -22.53 18.36
C GLY A 104 -6.85 -21.37 18.73
N THR A 105 -7.53 -21.50 19.88
CA THR A 105 -8.60 -20.60 20.39
C THR A 105 -8.17 -19.18 20.76
N GLY A 106 -6.86 -18.90 20.82
CA GLY A 106 -6.30 -17.54 20.93
C GLY A 106 -6.01 -16.86 19.59
N GLY A 107 -6.26 -17.53 18.46
CA GLY A 107 -5.93 -17.07 17.12
C GLY A 107 -6.63 -15.78 16.72
N ALA A 108 -7.93 -15.64 17.02
CA ALA A 108 -8.71 -14.46 16.65
C ALA A 108 -8.18 -13.16 17.29
N GLY A 109 -7.82 -13.19 18.57
CA GLY A 109 -7.25 -12.04 19.28
C GLY A 109 -5.86 -11.65 18.76
N ARG A 110 -5.03 -12.64 18.39
CA ARG A 110 -3.69 -12.40 17.83
C ARG A 110 -3.75 -11.87 16.40
N VAL A 111 -4.60 -12.45 15.56
CA VAL A 111 -4.85 -11.97 14.19
C VAL A 111 -5.39 -10.54 14.23
N LEU A 112 -6.29 -10.22 15.17
CA LEU A 112 -6.76 -8.86 15.39
C LEU A 112 -5.63 -7.92 15.81
N GLY A 113 -4.77 -8.33 16.76
CA GLY A 113 -3.61 -7.54 17.18
C GLY A 113 -2.62 -7.25 16.02
N ILE A 114 -2.32 -8.26 15.21
CA ILE A 114 -1.47 -8.12 14.02
C ILE A 114 -2.13 -7.21 12.97
N ALA A 115 -3.43 -7.41 12.71
CA ALA A 115 -4.17 -6.58 11.77
C ALA A 115 -4.23 -5.12 12.20
N VAL A 116 -4.42 -4.86 13.50
CA VAL A 116 -4.34 -3.51 14.09
C VAL A 116 -2.97 -2.92 13.88
N ALA A 117 -1.89 -3.64 14.17
CA ALA A 117 -0.52 -3.15 13.96
C ALA A 117 -0.26 -2.79 12.48
N ILE A 118 -0.68 -3.66 11.57
CA ILE A 118 -0.55 -3.46 10.12
C ILE A 118 -1.36 -2.22 9.69
N SER A 119 -2.55 -2.01 10.23
CA SER A 119 -3.45 -0.89 9.87
C SER A 119 -2.79 0.49 9.95
N PHE A 120 -1.82 0.66 10.86
CA PHE A 120 -1.09 1.91 11.03
C PHE A 120 -0.07 2.17 9.91
N THR A 121 0.39 1.13 9.22
CA THR A 121 1.40 1.19 8.17
C THR A 121 0.81 1.23 6.76
N VAL A 122 -0.40 0.72 6.57
CA VAL A 122 -0.99 0.54 5.23
C VAL A 122 -1.09 1.84 4.42
N LYS A 123 -1.51 2.94 5.07
CA LYS A 123 -1.60 4.25 4.39
C LYS A 123 -0.24 4.74 3.88
N ARG A 124 0.83 4.52 4.64
CA ARG A 124 2.18 4.88 4.24
C ARG A 124 2.62 4.08 3.03
N THR A 125 2.42 2.76 3.06
CA THR A 125 2.75 1.86 1.95
C THR A 125 2.03 2.28 0.67
N TYR A 126 0.77 2.70 0.79
CA TYR A 126 0.02 3.20 -0.35
C TYR A 126 0.50 4.54 -0.89
N LEU A 127 0.85 5.50 -0.02
CA LEU A 127 1.45 6.76 -0.48
C LEU A 127 2.79 6.52 -1.19
N GLN A 128 3.61 5.58 -0.71
CA GLN A 128 4.86 5.18 -1.35
C GLN A 128 4.62 4.54 -2.73
N TRP A 129 3.66 3.62 -2.78
CA TRP A 129 3.25 2.98 -4.04
C TRP A 129 2.73 4.01 -5.04
N LEU A 130 1.89 4.95 -4.59
CA LEU A 130 1.35 6.03 -5.42
C LEU A 130 2.45 6.93 -5.97
N VAL A 131 3.42 7.34 -5.15
CA VAL A 131 4.52 8.17 -5.62
C VAL A 131 5.31 7.49 -6.74
N THR A 132 5.56 6.19 -6.60
CA THR A 132 6.23 5.42 -7.67
C THR A 132 5.42 5.45 -8.96
N ARG A 133 4.08 5.40 -8.87
CA ARG A 133 3.19 5.46 -10.04
C ARG A 133 3.05 6.85 -10.64
N VAL A 134 3.00 7.89 -9.81
CA VAL A 134 2.98 9.30 -10.28
C VAL A 134 4.29 9.61 -11.02
N GLN A 135 5.43 9.14 -10.52
CA GLN A 135 6.71 9.26 -11.22
C GLN A 135 6.70 8.58 -12.57
N GLN A 136 6.12 7.38 -12.68
CA GLN A 136 5.96 6.68 -13.96
C GLN A 136 5.12 7.51 -14.95
N VAL A 137 4.05 8.15 -14.50
CA VAL A 137 3.25 9.06 -15.35
C VAL A 137 4.04 10.28 -15.77
N ASN A 138 4.78 10.90 -14.85
CA ASN A 138 5.62 12.05 -15.17
C ASN A 138 6.70 11.67 -16.20
N GLN A 139 7.26 10.47 -16.14
CA GLN A 139 8.22 9.94 -17.11
C GLN A 139 7.61 9.69 -18.50
N MET A 140 6.30 9.50 -18.62
CA MET A 140 5.61 9.38 -19.92
C MET A 140 5.49 10.71 -20.66
N GLY A 141 5.83 11.84 -20.02
CA GLY A 141 5.77 13.17 -20.65
C GLY A 141 4.35 13.63 -21.00
N LEU A 142 3.33 13.04 -20.38
CA LEU A 142 1.93 13.42 -20.59
C LEU A 142 1.66 14.82 -20.02
N ALA A 143 0.83 15.61 -20.70
CA ALA A 143 0.47 16.97 -20.29
C ALA A 143 -1.05 17.19 -20.31
N GLY A 144 -1.51 18.16 -19.52
CA GLY A 144 -2.92 18.57 -19.45
C GLY A 144 -3.88 17.43 -19.09
N ALA A 145 -5.00 17.35 -19.81
CA ALA A 145 -6.07 16.38 -19.54
C ALA A 145 -5.62 14.91 -19.63
N ALA A 146 -4.66 14.58 -20.51
CA ALA A 146 -4.14 13.22 -20.63
C ALA A 146 -3.35 12.79 -19.37
N ARG A 147 -2.65 13.73 -18.73
CA ARG A 147 -1.94 13.49 -17.48
C ARG A 147 -2.92 13.30 -16.32
N GLU A 148 -3.94 14.16 -16.23
CA GLU A 148 -4.97 14.06 -15.19
C GLU A 148 -5.73 12.73 -15.24
N GLU A 149 -6.08 12.28 -16.45
CA GLU A 149 -6.76 11.00 -16.64
C GLU A 149 -5.85 9.82 -16.25
N ALA A 150 -4.57 9.85 -16.64
CA ALA A 150 -3.60 8.84 -16.23
C ALA A 150 -3.45 8.77 -14.70
N LEU A 151 -3.42 9.93 -14.02
CA LEU A 151 -3.37 10.00 -12.55
C LEU A 151 -4.64 9.40 -11.92
N ARG A 152 -5.83 9.73 -12.42
CA ARG A 152 -7.10 9.17 -11.92
C ARG A 152 -7.17 7.66 -12.05
N GLN A 153 -6.62 7.09 -13.13
CA GLN A 153 -6.66 5.64 -13.36
C GLN A 153 -5.78 4.84 -12.38
N ILE A 154 -4.73 5.46 -11.83
CA ILE A 154 -3.74 4.79 -10.98
C ILE A 154 -4.27 4.44 -9.59
N GLY A 155 -4.79 5.42 -8.85
CA GLY A 155 -5.08 5.24 -7.43
C GLY A 155 -6.56 5.18 -7.06
N GLY A 156 -7.44 5.35 -8.06
CA GLY A 156 -8.89 5.45 -7.90
C GLY A 156 -9.48 4.37 -6.98
N LEU A 157 -10.53 4.75 -6.25
CA LEU A 157 -11.22 3.89 -5.30
C LEU A 157 -12.28 3.05 -6.01
N ASP A 158 -12.02 1.75 -6.18
CA ASP A 158 -12.96 0.77 -6.69
C ASP A 158 -13.71 0.10 -5.52
N GLN A 159 -14.75 0.79 -5.03
CA GLN A 159 -15.54 0.28 -3.90
C GLN A 159 -16.22 -1.05 -4.21
N LYS A 160 -16.65 -1.26 -5.47
CA LYS A 160 -17.33 -2.49 -5.90
C LYS A 160 -16.40 -3.69 -5.70
N ASN A 161 -15.17 -3.62 -6.23
CA ASN A 161 -14.20 -4.69 -6.06
C ASN A 161 -13.76 -4.88 -4.60
N GLY A 162 -13.69 -3.78 -3.84
CA GLY A 162 -13.48 -3.82 -2.39
C GLY A 162 -14.54 -4.64 -1.66
N TRP A 163 -15.82 -4.36 -1.88
CA TRP A 163 -16.92 -5.07 -1.22
C TRP A 163 -17.04 -6.53 -1.65
N ILE A 164 -16.83 -6.83 -2.94
CA ILE A 164 -16.81 -8.22 -3.43
C ILE A 164 -15.73 -9.02 -2.71
N SER A 165 -14.50 -8.48 -2.65
CA SER A 165 -13.41 -9.17 -1.98
C SER A 165 -13.65 -9.37 -0.48
N PHE A 166 -14.27 -8.38 0.19
CA PHE A 166 -14.67 -8.51 1.59
C PHE A 166 -15.67 -9.66 1.79
N GLY A 167 -16.69 -9.74 0.93
CA GLY A 167 -17.67 -10.84 0.97
C GLY A 167 -17.03 -12.21 0.76
N VAL A 168 -16.10 -12.33 -0.20
CA VAL A 168 -15.36 -13.58 -0.47
C VAL A 168 -14.51 -13.99 0.74
N LEU A 169 -13.76 -13.06 1.32
CA LEU A 169 -12.92 -13.35 2.50
C LEU A 169 -13.75 -13.72 3.73
N LEU A 170 -14.93 -13.10 3.89
CA LEU A 170 -15.86 -13.43 4.95
C LEU A 170 -16.43 -14.85 4.77
N ALA A 171 -16.82 -15.22 3.55
CA ALA A 171 -17.27 -16.58 3.25
C ALA A 171 -16.16 -17.61 3.53
N ILE A 172 -14.91 -17.36 3.09
CA ILE A 172 -13.76 -18.23 3.38
C ILE A 172 -13.55 -18.35 4.89
N GLY A 173 -13.59 -17.24 5.63
CA GLY A 173 -13.43 -17.24 7.08
C GLY A 173 -14.49 -18.07 7.80
N ILE A 174 -15.75 -17.99 7.36
CA ILE A 174 -16.85 -18.81 7.90
C ILE A 174 -16.61 -20.29 7.61
N VAL A 175 -16.24 -20.64 6.38
CA VAL A 175 -15.96 -22.03 5.99
C VAL A 175 -14.81 -22.59 6.83
N LEU A 176 -13.71 -21.85 6.94
CA LEU A 176 -12.55 -22.28 7.74
C LEU A 176 -12.83 -22.37 9.24
N ALA A 177 -13.84 -21.65 9.75
CA ALA A 177 -14.27 -21.74 11.15
C ALA A 177 -15.27 -22.88 11.40
N ALA A 178 -15.90 -23.41 10.35
CA ALA A 178 -16.89 -24.49 10.44
C ALA A 178 -16.28 -25.90 10.38
N PHE A 179 -14.98 -26.00 10.01
CA PHE A 179 -14.19 -27.23 9.98
C PHE A 179 -13.09 -27.19 11.05
#